data_AF-A0A7S2NI99-F1
#
_entry.id   AF-A0A7S2NI99-F1
#
_cell.length_a   1.000
_cell.length_b   1.000
_cell.length_c   1.000
_cell.angle_alpha   90.00
_cell.angle_beta   90.00
_cell.angle_gamma   90.00
#
_symmetry.space_group_name_H-M   'P 1'
#
loop_
_entity.id
_entity.type
_entity.pdbx_description
1 polymer ?
#
loop_
_entity_poly.entity_id
_entity_poly.type
_entity_poly.pdbx_seq_one_letter_code
_entity_poly.pdbx_strand_id
1 'polypeptide(L)'
;DASEVEAAEVERMARIEFTQPPALVRLQSTGQHSLLWTEPLCMDGVIIEPGALNLYTYPGTFSGAQLELIRLVILEFLRVMPLAFEVADAVGAFIIHALLVCNTEASLALFCDLLEVDPRLMLQTHKGEPFLGEGCLHVLCANRREDLGCRIVDMAAKLFSSAEVEGMLNTQAVGVFFDRAPMCWYGDSPLAYACVFSLRTLVRKMLDTGLTSLNDNFGKVLGLYPLHAVSANGLRGMYDFLVRGLPEPLRANKEILTRAGRLISLNVDGMNPLQLTAKRGIRIVHQHIMRQELTRVLWVWGPVTQYQINLVGIDSSGHGAADVMEILIRQDAS
;
A
#
# COMPACT_ATOMS: atom_id res chain seq x y z
N ASP A 1 23.21 -4.67 32.14
CA ASP A 1 24.56 -4.06 32.25
C ASP A 1 25.62 -4.78 31.43
N ALA A 2 26.03 -6.03 31.71
CA ALA A 2 27.05 -6.69 30.88
C ALA A 2 26.62 -6.95 29.42
N SER A 3 25.34 -7.23 29.17
CA SER A 3 24.80 -7.47 27.82
C SER A 3 24.60 -6.21 26.99
N GLU A 4 24.42 -5.04 27.62
CA GLU A 4 24.31 -3.76 26.91
C GLU A 4 25.68 -3.23 26.52
N VAL A 5 26.70 -3.50 27.32
CA VAL A 5 28.10 -3.19 26.99
C VAL A 5 28.58 -4.06 25.82
N GLU A 6 28.23 -5.35 25.79
CA GLU A 6 28.61 -6.28 24.73
C GLU A 6 27.89 -5.98 23.40
N ALA A 7 26.61 -5.58 23.45
CA ALA A 7 25.88 -5.10 22.27
C ALA A 7 26.45 -3.78 21.74
N ALA A 8 26.80 -2.84 22.64
CA ALA A 8 27.43 -1.58 22.27
C ALA A 8 28.87 -1.78 21.74
N GLU A 9 29.59 -2.81 22.19
CA GLU A 9 30.93 -3.14 21.68
C GLU A 9 30.87 -3.78 20.29
N VAL A 10 29.89 -4.65 20.01
CA VAL A 10 29.64 -5.21 18.68
C VAL A 10 29.20 -4.09 17.71
N GLU A 11 28.34 -3.17 18.15
CA GLU A 11 27.92 -2.00 17.38
C GLU A 11 29.07 -1.00 17.13
N ARG A 12 30.05 -0.95 18.05
CA ARG A 12 31.27 -0.13 17.91
C ARG A 12 32.34 -0.81 17.04
N MET A 13 32.39 -2.14 17.01
CA MET A 13 33.27 -2.93 16.12
C MET A 13 32.73 -3.04 14.68
N ALA A 14 31.43 -2.84 14.48
CA ALA A 14 30.80 -2.76 13.15
C ALA A 14 30.82 -1.34 12.55
N ARG A 15 31.59 -0.42 13.14
CA ARG A 15 31.88 0.88 12.50
C ARG A 15 32.91 0.65 11.42
N ILE A 16 32.48 0.64 10.18
CA ILE A 16 33.40 0.89 9.08
C ILE A 16 33.84 2.35 9.23
N GLU A 17 35.00 2.60 9.83
CA GLU A 17 35.61 3.93 9.85
C GLU A 17 36.06 4.28 8.42
N PHE A 18 35.10 4.63 7.56
CA PHE A 18 35.40 5.38 6.36
C PHE A 18 35.81 6.78 6.79
N THR A 19 37.12 7.00 6.93
CA THR A 19 37.71 8.31 7.23
C THR A 19 37.43 9.37 6.15
N GLN A 20 36.94 8.94 4.98
CA GLN A 20 36.31 9.75 3.92
C GLN A 20 35.19 8.91 3.27
N PRO A 21 34.09 9.51 2.75
CA PRO A 21 33.10 8.76 1.97
C PRO A 21 33.83 7.93 0.92
N PRO A 22 33.45 6.65 0.70
CA PRO A 22 34.22 5.81 -0.20
C PRO A 22 34.20 6.44 -1.59
N ALA A 23 35.29 7.09 -2.00
CA ALA A 23 35.48 7.54 -3.39
C ALA A 23 35.27 6.38 -4.39
N LEU A 24 35.34 5.16 -3.86
CA LEU A 24 35.12 3.86 -4.43
C LEU A 24 33.69 3.52 -4.81
N VAL A 25 32.70 3.92 -4.00
CA VAL A 25 31.31 3.44 -4.11
C VAL A 25 30.40 4.61 -4.45
N ARG A 26 29.52 4.42 -5.43
CA ARG A 26 28.58 5.46 -5.89
C ARG A 26 27.18 4.89 -6.00
N LEU A 27 26.21 5.66 -5.54
CA LEU A 27 24.82 5.43 -5.83
C LEU A 27 24.45 6.15 -7.14
N GLN A 28 23.99 5.41 -8.14
CA GLN A 28 23.48 5.96 -9.39
C GLN A 28 21.96 5.91 -9.42
N SER A 29 21.33 7.08 -9.60
CA SER A 29 19.87 7.22 -9.70
C SER A 29 19.41 7.71 -11.09
N THR A 30 20.30 7.90 -12.07
CA THR A 30 19.92 8.46 -13.39
C THR A 30 18.98 7.56 -14.21
N GLY A 31 18.93 6.27 -13.89
CA GLY A 31 18.03 5.29 -14.51
C GLY A 31 17.28 4.55 -13.43
N GLN A 32 17.77 3.37 -13.07
CA GLN A 32 17.37 2.63 -11.87
C GLN A 32 18.44 2.76 -10.80
N HIS A 33 18.03 2.80 -9.52
CA HIS A 33 18.94 2.78 -8.38
C HIS A 33 19.93 1.62 -8.45
N SER A 34 21.20 1.95 -8.60
CA SER A 34 22.30 0.99 -8.66
C SER A 34 23.44 1.42 -7.76
N LEU A 35 24.02 0.47 -7.02
CA LEU A 35 25.27 0.63 -6.31
C LEU A 35 26.41 0.28 -7.25
N LEU A 36 27.39 1.17 -7.42
CA LEU A 36 28.56 0.98 -8.29
C LEU A 36 29.82 1.05 -7.46
N TRP A 37 30.81 0.20 -7.72
CA TRP A 37 32.11 0.29 -7.08
C TRP A 37 33.25 -0.03 -8.05
N THR A 38 34.32 0.77 -7.99
CA THR A 38 35.42 0.73 -8.98
C THR A 38 36.66 -0.03 -8.53
N GLU A 39 36.83 -0.29 -7.23
CA GLU A 39 37.87 -1.18 -6.70
C GLU A 39 37.22 -2.26 -5.84
N PRO A 40 37.91 -3.39 -5.56
CA PRO A 40 37.34 -4.47 -4.77
C PRO A 40 36.87 -4.00 -3.39
N LEU A 41 35.67 -4.45 -2.98
CA LEU A 41 35.20 -4.29 -1.61
C LEU A 41 35.76 -5.42 -0.75
N CYS A 42 36.37 -5.08 0.38
CA CYS A 42 37.04 -6.06 1.24
C CYS A 42 36.62 -5.88 2.71
N MET A 43 36.24 -6.98 3.36
CA MET A 43 36.00 -7.02 4.81
C MET A 43 36.22 -8.44 5.33
N ASP A 44 37.02 -8.60 6.40
CA ASP A 44 37.27 -9.89 7.05
C ASP A 44 37.64 -11.05 6.10
N GLY A 45 38.43 -10.75 5.07
CA GLY A 45 38.86 -11.71 4.05
C GLY A 45 37.82 -12.02 2.96
N VAL A 46 36.62 -11.45 3.04
CA VAL A 46 35.63 -11.44 1.96
C VAL A 46 36.01 -10.37 0.96
N ILE A 47 36.06 -10.74 -0.32
CA ILE A 47 36.37 -9.83 -1.43
C ILE A 47 35.23 -9.86 -2.44
N ILE A 48 34.79 -8.69 -2.88
CA ILE A 48 33.85 -8.50 -3.99
C ILE A 48 34.55 -7.66 -5.05
N GLU A 49 34.82 -8.26 -6.19
CA GLU A 49 35.44 -7.60 -7.33
C GLU A 49 34.63 -6.38 -7.80
N PRO A 50 35.28 -5.36 -8.41
CA PRO A 50 34.62 -4.17 -8.96
C PRO A 50 33.38 -4.50 -9.78
N GLY A 51 32.31 -3.74 -9.60
CA GLY A 51 31.05 -4.09 -10.20
C GLY A 51 29.90 -3.12 -9.94
N ALA A 52 28.71 -3.62 -10.24
CA ALA A 52 27.46 -2.90 -10.10
C ALA A 52 26.39 -3.83 -9.53
N LEU A 53 25.51 -3.30 -8.70
CA LEU A 53 24.32 -3.99 -8.19
C LEU A 53 23.10 -3.10 -8.38
N ASN A 54 22.18 -3.56 -9.21
CA ASN A 54 20.86 -2.94 -9.34
C ASN A 54 19.99 -3.33 -8.13
N LEU A 55 19.52 -2.33 -7.39
CA LEU A 55 18.75 -2.53 -6.16
C LEU A 55 17.34 -3.09 -6.41
N TYR A 56 16.81 -2.96 -7.63
CA TYR A 56 15.57 -3.62 -8.04
C TYR A 56 15.72 -5.14 -8.21
N THR A 57 16.95 -5.64 -8.23
CA THR A 57 17.27 -7.07 -8.33
C THR A 57 18.04 -7.59 -7.11
N TYR A 58 18.09 -6.83 -6.01
CA TYR A 58 18.81 -7.19 -4.79
C TYR A 58 18.37 -8.56 -4.23
N PRO A 59 19.30 -9.48 -3.90
CA PRO A 59 20.75 -9.31 -3.79
C PRO A 59 21.54 -9.66 -5.07
N GLY A 60 20.88 -9.83 -6.21
CA GLY A 60 21.51 -10.26 -7.45
C GLY A 60 22.05 -11.69 -7.30
N THR A 61 23.34 -11.87 -7.59
CA THR A 61 24.05 -13.14 -7.43
C THR A 61 24.79 -13.27 -6.10
N PHE A 62 24.73 -12.26 -5.22
CA PHE A 62 25.47 -12.23 -3.97
C PHE A 62 24.76 -13.04 -2.88
N SER A 63 25.55 -13.75 -2.07
CA SER A 63 25.04 -14.57 -0.96
C SER A 63 26.07 -14.68 0.16
N GLY A 64 25.65 -15.21 1.32
CA GLY A 64 26.53 -15.41 2.48
C GLY A 64 27.27 -14.14 2.88
N ALA A 65 28.59 -14.26 3.09
CA ALA A 65 29.41 -13.15 3.56
C ALA A 65 29.55 -12.00 2.54
N GLN A 66 29.42 -12.27 1.23
CA GLN A 66 29.41 -11.22 0.22
C GLN A 66 28.14 -10.36 0.30
N LEU A 67 26.99 -10.99 0.54
CA LEU A 67 25.74 -10.27 0.74
C LEU A 67 25.81 -9.37 1.99
N GLU A 68 26.38 -9.89 3.08
CA GLU A 68 26.57 -9.13 4.31
C GLU A 68 27.48 -7.91 4.11
N LEU A 69 28.59 -8.08 3.37
CA LEU A 69 29.47 -6.97 3.01
C LEU A 69 28.73 -5.89 2.21
N ILE A 70 27.93 -6.27 1.21
CA ILE A 70 27.14 -5.29 0.43
C ILE A 70 26.11 -4.58 1.31
N ARG A 71 25.40 -5.32 2.16
CA ARG A 71 24.44 -4.77 3.12
C ARG A 71 25.11 -3.70 3.99
N LEU A 72 26.25 -4.01 4.60
CA LEU A 72 26.98 -3.07 5.46
C LEU A 72 27.48 -1.84 4.69
N VAL A 73 27.97 -2.02 3.46
CA VAL A 73 28.37 -0.92 2.59
C VAL A 73 27.20 0.04 2.32
N ILE A 74 26.00 -0.48 2.04
CA ILE A 74 24.81 0.36 1.80
C ILE A 74 24.41 1.10 3.08
N LEU A 75 24.40 0.43 4.23
CA LEU A 75 24.07 1.05 5.51
C LEU A 75 25.05 2.17 5.88
N GLU A 76 26.33 1.94 5.64
CA GLU A 76 27.35 2.96 5.90
C GLU A 76 27.25 4.12 4.90
N PHE A 77 26.88 3.84 3.66
CA PHE A 77 26.61 4.90 2.67
C PHE A 77 25.47 5.82 3.13
N LEU A 78 24.42 5.28 3.76
CA LEU A 78 23.33 6.07 4.35
C LEU A 78 23.85 6.97 5.49
N ARG A 79 24.73 6.46 6.35
CA ARG A 79 25.28 7.22 7.47
C ARG A 79 26.16 8.39 7.02
N VAL A 80 27.01 8.15 6.02
CA VAL A 80 27.97 9.16 5.55
C VAL A 80 27.34 10.12 4.53
N MET A 81 26.41 9.64 3.71
CA MET A 81 25.78 10.41 2.63
C MET A 81 24.25 10.26 2.61
N PRO A 82 23.54 10.70 3.67
CA PRO A 82 22.09 10.50 3.79
C PRO A 82 21.30 11.15 2.65
N LEU A 83 21.75 12.31 2.17
CA LEU A 83 21.12 13.01 1.04
C LEU A 83 21.09 12.19 -0.27
N ALA A 84 21.97 11.20 -0.44
CA ALA A 84 21.93 10.32 -1.61
C ALA A 84 20.68 9.42 -1.60
N PHE A 85 20.13 9.11 -0.43
CA PHE A 85 18.89 8.33 -0.28
C PHE A 85 17.63 9.18 -0.46
N GLU A 86 17.78 10.50 -0.57
CA GLU A 86 16.73 11.45 -0.93
C GLU A 86 16.72 11.83 -2.42
N VAL A 87 17.53 11.15 -3.24
CA VAL A 87 17.53 11.31 -4.69
C VAL A 87 16.58 10.29 -5.30
N ALA A 88 15.59 10.80 -6.04
CA ALA A 88 14.69 9.95 -6.81
C ALA A 88 15.33 9.51 -8.12
N ASP A 89 14.96 8.33 -8.63
CA ASP A 89 15.42 7.84 -9.91
C ASP A 89 14.60 8.35 -11.10
N ALA A 90 14.83 7.81 -12.30
CA ALA A 90 14.17 8.27 -13.53
C ALA A 90 12.64 8.16 -13.50
N VAL A 91 12.07 7.32 -12.63
CA VAL A 91 10.62 7.16 -12.46
C VAL A 91 10.11 7.75 -11.14
N GLY A 92 10.95 8.52 -10.45
CA GLY A 92 10.60 9.15 -9.19
C GLY A 92 10.71 8.22 -7.97
N ALA A 93 11.21 7.00 -8.12
CA ALA A 93 11.38 6.05 -7.03
C ALA A 93 12.59 6.40 -6.17
N PHE A 94 12.54 6.07 -4.88
CA PHE A 94 13.70 6.12 -3.97
C PHE A 94 14.25 4.71 -3.72
N ILE A 95 15.42 4.59 -3.09
CA ILE A 95 16.03 3.28 -2.81
C ILE A 95 15.06 2.34 -2.09
N ILE A 96 14.33 2.83 -1.10
CA ILE A 96 13.36 2.00 -0.37
C ILE A 96 12.28 1.42 -1.29
N HIS A 97 11.86 2.15 -2.32
CA HIS A 97 10.89 1.67 -3.30
C HIS A 97 11.49 0.56 -4.15
N ALA A 98 12.75 0.70 -4.60
CA ALA A 98 13.45 -0.34 -5.34
C ALA A 98 13.56 -1.65 -4.55
N LEU A 99 13.91 -1.57 -3.26
CA LEU A 99 14.01 -2.74 -2.38
C LEU A 99 12.66 -3.41 -2.13
N LEU A 100 11.60 -2.62 -1.93
CA LEU A 100 10.25 -3.12 -1.73
C LEU A 100 9.68 -3.76 -3.00
N VAL A 101 9.93 -3.17 -4.19
CA VAL A 101 9.53 -3.75 -5.48
C VAL A 101 10.29 -5.06 -5.75
N CYS A 102 11.57 -5.13 -5.38
CA CYS A 102 12.36 -6.35 -5.49
C CYS A 102 11.77 -7.51 -4.67
N ASN A 103 11.28 -7.22 -3.46
CA ASN A 103 10.49 -8.12 -2.62
C ASN A 103 11.16 -9.48 -2.28
N THR A 104 12.50 -9.55 -2.27
CA THR A 104 13.23 -10.71 -1.76
C THR A 104 13.39 -10.60 -0.25
N GLU A 105 13.59 -11.71 0.47
CA GLU A 105 13.82 -11.64 1.92
C GLU A 105 15.04 -10.78 2.27
N ALA A 106 16.08 -10.83 1.44
CA ALA A 106 17.26 -9.99 1.61
C ALA A 106 16.95 -8.50 1.38
N SER A 107 16.15 -8.15 0.36
CA SER A 107 15.80 -6.74 0.09
C SER A 107 14.89 -6.16 1.17
N LEU A 108 13.98 -6.97 1.73
CA LEU A 108 13.11 -6.58 2.84
C LEU A 108 13.88 -6.45 4.16
N ALA A 109 14.87 -7.32 4.40
CA ALA A 109 15.77 -7.19 5.55
C ALA A 109 16.57 -5.88 5.46
N LEU A 110 17.22 -5.62 4.32
CA LEU A 110 17.94 -4.37 4.09
C LEU A 110 17.03 -3.14 4.20
N PHE A 111 15.79 -3.21 3.69
CA PHE A 111 14.81 -2.15 3.88
C PHE A 111 14.56 -1.87 5.37
N CYS A 112 14.38 -2.90 6.21
CA CYS A 112 14.22 -2.72 7.65
C CYS A 112 15.46 -2.10 8.29
N ASP A 113 16.66 -2.59 7.94
CA ASP A 113 17.93 -2.06 8.46
C ASP A 113 18.12 -0.57 8.11
N LEU A 114 17.73 -0.17 6.90
CA LEU A 114 17.76 1.24 6.49
C LEU A 114 16.83 2.10 7.34
N LEU A 115 15.65 1.60 7.72
CA LEU A 115 14.72 2.32 8.58
C LEU A 115 15.18 2.39 10.04
N GLU A 116 16.01 1.44 10.49
CA GLU A 116 16.65 1.53 11.81
C GLU A 116 17.71 2.65 11.84
N VAL A 117 18.38 2.90 10.71
CA VAL A 117 19.37 3.98 10.57
C VAL A 117 18.70 5.34 10.31
N ASP A 118 17.77 5.40 9.36
CA ASP A 118 16.97 6.60 9.06
C ASP A 118 15.49 6.23 8.86
N PRO A 119 14.67 6.37 9.91
CA PRO A 119 13.25 6.08 9.83
C PRO A 119 12.52 6.96 8.80
N ARG A 120 13.00 8.19 8.53
CA ARG A 120 12.29 9.16 7.67
C ARG A 120 12.15 8.67 6.24
N LEU A 121 12.99 7.73 5.82
CA LEU A 121 12.89 7.09 4.52
C LEU A 121 11.49 6.48 4.29
N MET A 122 10.82 5.95 5.31
CA MET A 122 9.47 5.36 5.14
C MET A 122 8.38 6.37 4.76
N LEU A 123 8.61 7.67 5.01
CA LEU A 123 7.68 8.75 4.66
C LEU A 123 7.79 9.17 3.18
N GLN A 124 8.78 8.65 2.46
CA GLN A 124 8.96 8.96 1.04
C GLN A 124 7.84 8.35 0.20
N THR A 125 7.40 9.12 -0.79
CA THR A 125 6.49 8.69 -1.86
C THR A 125 7.14 8.97 -3.20
N HIS A 126 6.88 8.16 -4.23
CA HIS A 126 7.34 8.44 -5.59
C HIS A 126 7.08 9.91 -6.00
N LYS A 127 8.13 10.62 -6.43
CA LYS A 127 8.08 12.06 -6.77
C LYS A 127 7.80 12.36 -8.25
N GLY A 128 7.49 11.35 -9.07
CA GLY A 128 7.31 11.49 -10.51
C GLY A 128 6.48 10.38 -11.13
N GLU A 129 6.28 10.47 -12.44
CA GLU A 129 5.55 9.47 -13.21
C GLU A 129 6.41 8.23 -13.49
N PRO A 130 5.80 7.04 -13.62
CA PRO A 130 4.35 6.81 -13.68
C PRO A 130 3.68 6.51 -12.33
N PHE A 131 4.44 6.52 -11.23
CA PHE A 131 4.01 6.02 -9.91
C PHE A 131 3.72 7.12 -8.88
N LEU A 132 3.54 8.37 -9.32
CA LEU A 132 3.41 9.55 -8.45
C LEU A 132 2.51 9.30 -7.24
N GLY A 133 3.05 9.58 -6.05
CA GLY A 133 2.34 9.49 -4.77
C GLY A 133 2.26 8.09 -4.15
N GLU A 134 2.71 7.04 -4.83
CA GLU A 134 2.87 5.71 -4.24
C GLU A 134 3.97 5.72 -3.17
N GLY A 135 3.60 5.46 -1.92
CA GLY A 135 4.54 5.24 -0.79
C GLY A 135 4.72 3.76 -0.40
N CYS A 136 5.57 3.51 0.60
CA CYS A 136 5.97 2.15 1.01
C CYS A 136 4.79 1.22 1.35
N LEU A 137 3.74 1.71 2.02
CA LEU A 137 2.59 0.90 2.40
C LEU A 137 1.79 0.39 1.19
N HIS A 138 1.73 1.13 0.08
CA HIS A 138 1.09 0.65 -1.14
C HIS A 138 1.81 -0.58 -1.69
N VAL A 139 3.14 -0.49 -1.80
CA VAL A 139 3.99 -1.57 -2.32
C VAL A 139 3.94 -2.79 -1.41
N LEU A 140 4.00 -2.59 -0.09
CA LEU A 140 3.85 -3.67 0.90
C LEU A 140 2.48 -4.36 0.78
N CYS A 141 1.41 -3.59 0.57
CA CYS A 141 0.08 -4.15 0.35
C CYS A 141 0.00 -4.99 -0.93
N ALA A 142 0.50 -4.44 -2.05
CA ALA A 142 0.52 -5.14 -3.33
C ALA A 142 1.34 -6.45 -3.26
N ASN A 143 2.44 -6.43 -2.51
CA ASN A 143 3.29 -7.59 -2.25
C ASN A 143 2.78 -8.52 -1.12
N ARG A 144 1.64 -8.19 -0.50
CA ARG A 144 1.02 -8.94 0.60
C ARG A 144 1.95 -9.17 1.81
N ARG A 145 2.83 -8.22 2.09
CA ARG A 145 3.75 -8.25 3.25
C ARG A 145 3.07 -7.66 4.49
N GLU A 146 2.00 -8.31 4.94
CA GLU A 146 1.12 -7.82 6.01
C GLU A 146 1.84 -7.55 7.33
N ASP A 147 2.67 -8.50 7.78
CA ASP A 147 3.40 -8.39 9.06
C ASP A 147 4.39 -7.21 9.04
N LEU A 148 5.09 -7.03 7.92
CA LEU A 148 6.00 -5.90 7.74
C LEU A 148 5.22 -4.58 7.68
N GLY A 149 4.09 -4.54 6.96
CA GLY A 149 3.19 -3.38 6.97
C GLY A 149 2.75 -2.99 8.38
N CYS A 150 2.37 -3.97 9.22
CA CYS A 150 2.02 -3.71 10.62
C CYS A 150 3.18 -3.13 11.42
N ARG A 151 4.40 -3.67 11.23
CA ARG A 151 5.62 -3.15 11.86
C ARG A 151 5.92 -1.72 11.43
N ILE A 152 5.71 -1.36 10.17
CA ILE A 152 5.91 0.01 9.67
C ILE A 152 4.92 0.98 10.31
N VAL A 153 3.64 0.61 10.42
CA VAL A 153 2.64 1.45 11.10
C VAL A 153 3.00 1.66 12.57
N ASP A 154 3.45 0.61 13.27
CA ASP A 154 3.92 0.72 14.66
C ASP A 154 5.14 1.62 14.81
N MET A 155 6.12 1.43 13.93
CA MET A 155 7.34 2.22 13.93
C MET A 155 7.02 3.71 13.69
N ALA A 156 6.16 4.00 12.70
CA ALA A 156 5.75 5.36 12.40
C ALA A 156 5.00 6.01 13.56
N ALA A 157 4.03 5.30 14.17
CA ALA A 157 3.27 5.79 15.32
C ALA A 157 4.15 6.08 16.55
N LYS A 158 5.27 5.36 16.69
CA LYS A 158 6.24 5.56 17.78
C LYS A 158 7.21 6.71 17.51
N LEU A 159 7.64 6.90 16.27
CA LEU A 159 8.78 7.77 15.93
C LEU A 159 8.37 9.14 15.37
N PHE A 160 7.17 9.29 14.83
CA PHE A 160 6.76 10.51 14.16
C PHE A 160 5.57 11.20 14.83
N SER A 161 5.36 12.47 14.46
CA SER A 161 4.17 13.21 14.86
C SER A 161 2.90 12.63 14.24
N SER A 162 1.74 12.83 14.87
CA SER A 162 0.46 12.38 14.32
C SER A 162 0.20 12.91 12.91
N ALA A 163 0.63 14.14 12.60
CA ALA A 163 0.48 14.73 11.27
C ALA A 163 1.35 14.03 10.20
N GLU A 164 2.57 13.62 10.54
CA GLU A 164 3.43 12.84 9.64
C GLU A 164 2.86 11.44 9.41
N VAL A 165 2.36 10.78 10.47
CA VAL A 165 1.73 9.46 10.38
C VAL A 165 0.44 9.52 9.57
N GLU A 166 -0.41 10.51 9.82
CA GLU A 166 -1.62 10.77 9.04
C GLU A 166 -1.26 11.01 7.56
N GLY A 167 -0.25 11.83 7.29
CA GLY A 167 0.26 12.05 5.95
C GLY A 167 0.68 10.76 5.25
N MET A 168 1.42 9.89 5.94
CA MET A 168 1.86 8.58 5.44
C MET A 168 0.66 7.65 5.14
N LEU A 169 -0.27 7.52 6.08
CA LEU A 169 -1.43 6.62 5.98
C LEU A 169 -2.45 7.08 4.92
N ASN A 170 -2.45 8.37 4.58
CA ASN A 170 -3.38 8.97 3.63
C ASN A 170 -2.72 9.43 2.33
N THR A 171 -1.50 8.97 2.04
CA THR A 171 -0.86 9.10 0.72
C THR A 171 -1.80 8.62 -0.40
N GLN A 172 -1.61 9.13 -1.62
CA GLN A 172 -2.49 8.86 -2.76
C GLN A 172 -1.65 8.48 -3.98
N ALA A 173 -1.78 7.24 -4.43
CA ALA A 173 -1.17 6.73 -5.65
C ALA A 173 -1.95 7.25 -6.88
N VAL A 174 -1.47 8.35 -7.48
CA VAL A 174 -2.21 9.14 -8.50
C VAL A 174 -1.52 9.24 -9.86
N GLY A 175 -0.31 8.71 -9.99
CA GLY A 175 0.41 8.64 -11.27
C GLY A 175 -0.35 7.88 -12.36
N VAL A 176 0.07 8.07 -13.60
CA VAL A 176 -0.62 7.52 -14.80
C VAL A 176 -0.66 6.00 -14.85
N PHE A 177 0.21 5.32 -14.09
CA PHE A 177 0.14 3.88 -13.91
C PHE A 177 -1.21 3.44 -13.29
N PHE A 178 -1.74 4.25 -12.37
CA PHE A 178 -2.96 3.97 -11.63
C PHE A 178 -4.24 4.32 -12.39
N ASP A 179 -4.15 4.93 -13.58
CA ASP A 179 -5.33 5.23 -14.40
C ASP A 179 -5.92 4.01 -15.12
N ARG A 180 -5.17 2.91 -15.17
CA ARG A 180 -5.55 1.73 -15.95
C ARG A 180 -6.01 0.61 -15.06
N ALA A 181 -6.94 -0.19 -15.58
CA ALA A 181 -7.33 -1.43 -14.93
C ALA A 181 -6.13 -2.41 -14.91
N PRO A 182 -5.97 -3.21 -13.84
CA PRO A 182 -6.83 -3.25 -12.66
C PRO A 182 -6.61 -2.12 -11.64
N MET A 183 -5.47 -1.42 -11.69
CA MET A 183 -4.99 -0.50 -10.66
C MET A 183 -5.96 0.64 -10.31
N CYS A 184 -6.68 1.20 -11.29
CA CYS A 184 -7.65 2.27 -11.03
C CYS A 184 -8.75 1.87 -10.05
N TRP A 185 -9.01 0.58 -9.87
CA TRP A 185 -10.04 0.07 -8.96
C TRP A 185 -9.54 -0.18 -7.53
N TYR A 186 -8.28 0.14 -7.21
CA TYR A 186 -7.71 -0.16 -5.89
C TYR A 186 -7.97 0.92 -4.83
N GLY A 187 -8.47 2.10 -5.20
CA GLY A 187 -8.92 3.15 -4.26
C GLY A 187 -7.82 4.05 -3.69
N ASP A 188 -6.67 4.12 -4.39
CA ASP A 188 -5.54 5.06 -4.33
C ASP A 188 -4.82 5.26 -2.99
N SER A 189 -5.43 4.93 -1.86
CA SER A 189 -4.85 5.06 -0.53
C SER A 189 -4.24 3.74 -0.06
N PRO A 190 -3.26 3.78 0.88
CA PRO A 190 -2.74 2.58 1.52
C PRO A 190 -3.85 1.73 2.18
N LEU A 191 -4.85 2.37 2.79
CA LEU A 191 -5.94 1.67 3.47
C LEU A 191 -6.83 0.92 2.46
N ALA A 192 -7.14 1.55 1.33
CA ALA A 192 -7.89 0.90 0.26
C ALA A 192 -7.10 -0.27 -0.34
N TYR A 193 -5.78 -0.11 -0.53
CA TYR A 193 -4.89 -1.20 -0.94
C TYR A 193 -4.90 -2.34 0.07
N ALA A 194 -4.71 -2.08 1.36
CA ALA A 194 -4.77 -3.12 2.41
C ALA A 194 -6.11 -3.87 2.37
N CYS A 195 -7.22 -3.17 2.15
CA CYS A 195 -8.53 -3.78 1.96
C CYS A 195 -8.59 -4.65 0.70
N VAL A 196 -8.18 -4.14 -0.47
CA VAL A 196 -8.24 -4.86 -1.75
C VAL A 196 -7.32 -6.09 -1.76
N PHE A 197 -6.15 -6.01 -1.14
CA PHE A 197 -5.23 -7.15 -1.00
C PHE A 197 -5.59 -8.09 0.16
N SER A 198 -6.71 -7.85 0.83
CA SER A 198 -7.28 -8.68 1.90
C SER A 198 -6.43 -8.79 3.17
N LEU A 199 -5.68 -7.74 3.51
CA LEU A 199 -4.76 -7.68 4.66
C LEU A 199 -5.47 -7.17 5.92
N ARG A 200 -6.33 -8.02 6.50
CA ARG A 200 -7.26 -7.65 7.59
C ARG A 200 -6.56 -7.15 8.86
N THR A 201 -5.42 -7.74 9.21
CA THR A 201 -4.63 -7.34 10.38
C THR A 201 -4.06 -5.95 10.17
N LEU A 202 -3.50 -5.67 8.98
CA LEU A 202 -3.02 -4.34 8.63
C LEU A 202 -4.15 -3.32 8.56
N VAL A 203 -5.31 -3.66 7.97
CA VAL A 203 -6.48 -2.77 7.95
C VAL A 203 -6.88 -2.37 9.37
N ARG A 204 -7.02 -3.34 10.28
CA ARG A 204 -7.32 -3.04 11.68
C ARG A 204 -6.24 -2.17 12.31
N LYS A 205 -4.96 -2.52 12.11
CA LYS A 205 -3.83 -1.78 12.64
C LYS A 205 -3.83 -0.32 12.23
N MET A 206 -4.12 -0.03 10.96
CA MET A 206 -4.21 1.33 10.44
C MET A 206 -5.39 2.08 11.04
N LEU A 207 -6.56 1.45 11.15
CA LEU A 207 -7.76 2.06 11.74
C LEU A 207 -7.61 2.33 13.23
N ASP A 208 -6.93 1.45 13.97
CA ASP A 208 -6.67 1.61 15.40
C ASP A 208 -5.79 2.83 15.72
N THR A 209 -5.07 3.39 14.73
CA THR A 209 -4.35 4.66 14.90
C THR A 209 -5.28 5.86 15.07
N GLY A 210 -6.52 5.78 14.58
CA GLY A 210 -7.44 6.91 14.51
C GLY A 210 -7.06 8.01 13.50
N LEU A 211 -6.01 7.79 12.70
CA LEU A 211 -5.47 8.76 11.73
C LEU A 211 -5.86 8.45 10.27
N THR A 212 -6.71 7.44 10.06
CA THR A 212 -7.29 7.13 8.76
C THR A 212 -8.66 6.48 8.96
N SER A 213 -9.48 6.46 7.90
CA SER A 213 -10.89 6.11 7.99
C SER A 213 -11.37 5.44 6.71
N LEU A 214 -12.29 4.48 6.85
CA LEU A 214 -12.97 3.85 5.71
C LEU A 214 -13.99 4.79 5.04
N ASN A 215 -14.32 5.92 5.68
CA ASN A 215 -15.48 6.74 5.33
C ASN A 215 -15.15 8.21 5.03
N ASP A 216 -13.96 8.70 5.37
CA ASP A 216 -13.64 10.13 5.26
C ASP A 216 -12.76 10.44 4.04
N ASN A 217 -11.80 9.56 3.73
CA ASN A 217 -10.85 9.78 2.64
C ASN A 217 -11.19 8.88 1.42
N PHE A 218 -11.28 9.49 0.25
CA PHE A 218 -11.58 8.81 -1.01
C PHE A 218 -10.44 8.97 -2.01
N GLY A 219 -10.26 7.98 -2.89
CA GLY A 219 -9.22 7.98 -3.90
C GLY A 219 -9.42 9.09 -4.95
N LYS A 220 -8.34 9.78 -5.34
CA LYS A 220 -8.39 10.90 -6.30
C LYS A 220 -8.61 10.48 -7.76
N VAL A 221 -8.34 9.22 -8.11
CA VAL A 221 -8.43 8.70 -9.49
C VAL A 221 -9.89 8.41 -9.84
N LEU A 222 -10.58 7.59 -9.04
CA LEU A 222 -11.98 7.19 -9.27
C LEU A 222 -12.97 7.66 -8.20
N GLY A 223 -12.52 8.33 -7.13
CA GLY A 223 -13.41 8.75 -6.06
C GLY A 223 -13.90 7.60 -5.18
N LEU A 224 -13.15 6.49 -5.12
CA LEU A 224 -13.54 5.30 -4.37
C LEU A 224 -13.10 5.42 -2.91
N TYR A 225 -14.03 5.15 -2.00
CA TYR A 225 -13.71 4.77 -0.63
C TYR A 225 -13.24 3.31 -0.57
N PRO A 226 -12.55 2.87 0.51
CA PRO A 226 -12.10 1.48 0.65
C PRO A 226 -13.19 0.41 0.43
N LEU A 227 -14.42 0.65 0.90
CA LEU A 227 -15.54 -0.28 0.66
C LEU A 227 -15.93 -0.39 -0.82
N HIS A 228 -15.87 0.73 -1.55
CA HIS A 228 -16.10 0.75 -3.00
C HIS A 228 -15.02 -0.02 -3.74
N ALA A 229 -13.74 0.18 -3.39
CA ALA A 229 -12.62 -0.56 -3.99
C ALA A 229 -12.76 -2.07 -3.75
N VAL A 230 -13.08 -2.48 -2.52
CA VAL A 230 -13.36 -3.89 -2.17
C VAL A 230 -14.50 -4.47 -3.01
N SER A 231 -15.59 -3.70 -3.15
CA SER A 231 -16.78 -4.13 -3.89
C SER A 231 -16.49 -4.24 -5.39
N ALA A 232 -15.80 -3.25 -5.95
CA ALA A 232 -15.38 -3.22 -7.34
C ALA A 232 -14.46 -4.41 -7.69
N ASN A 233 -13.65 -4.89 -6.74
CA ASN A 233 -12.77 -6.05 -6.95
C ASN A 233 -13.40 -7.41 -6.59
N GLY A 234 -14.69 -7.44 -6.25
CA GLY A 234 -15.40 -8.71 -6.01
C GLY A 234 -15.08 -9.40 -4.68
N LEU A 235 -14.53 -8.68 -3.72
CA LEU A 235 -13.96 -9.26 -2.48
C LEU A 235 -15.00 -9.42 -1.38
N ARG A 236 -15.92 -10.38 -1.55
CA ARG A 236 -17.02 -10.66 -0.62
C ARG A 236 -16.58 -10.80 0.84
N GLY A 237 -15.53 -11.58 1.11
CA GLY A 237 -15.06 -11.82 2.48
C GLY A 237 -14.47 -10.57 3.14
N MET A 238 -13.87 -9.67 2.36
CA MET A 238 -13.41 -8.38 2.89
C MET A 238 -14.58 -7.42 3.08
N TYR A 239 -15.56 -7.42 2.18
CA TYR A 239 -16.79 -6.63 2.35
C TYR A 239 -17.46 -6.92 3.71
N ASP A 240 -17.67 -8.20 4.04
CA ASP A 240 -18.26 -8.59 5.33
C ASP A 240 -17.40 -8.17 6.52
N PHE A 241 -16.08 -8.25 6.40
CA PHE A 241 -15.18 -7.79 7.44
C PHE A 241 -15.32 -6.28 7.69
N LEU A 242 -15.34 -5.45 6.64
CA LEU A 242 -15.44 -4.00 6.77
C LEU A 242 -16.82 -3.53 7.29
N VAL A 243 -17.90 -4.20 6.88
CA VAL A 243 -19.27 -3.78 7.23
C VAL A 243 -19.73 -4.36 8.56
N ARG A 244 -19.28 -5.57 8.94
CA ARG A 244 -19.76 -6.27 10.15
C ARG A 244 -18.65 -6.70 11.10
N GLY A 245 -17.50 -7.12 10.55
CA GLY A 245 -16.41 -7.73 11.31
C GLY A 245 -15.54 -6.77 12.13
N LEU A 246 -15.58 -5.47 11.83
CA LEU A 246 -14.92 -4.42 12.61
C LEU A 246 -15.80 -3.93 13.78
N PRO A 247 -15.20 -3.35 14.84
CA PRO A 247 -15.94 -2.60 15.86
C PRO A 247 -16.77 -1.49 15.23
N GLU A 248 -17.95 -1.21 15.78
CA GLU A 248 -18.94 -0.29 15.22
C GLU A 248 -18.39 1.08 14.74
N PRO A 249 -17.56 1.82 15.52
CA PRO A 249 -17.05 3.12 15.08
C PRO A 249 -16.09 3.04 13.89
N LEU A 250 -15.50 1.86 13.63
CA LEU A 250 -14.53 1.64 12.56
C LEU A 250 -15.16 1.01 11.30
N ARG A 251 -16.45 0.69 11.32
CA ARG A 251 -17.12 0.02 10.20
C ARG A 251 -17.25 0.95 8.99
N ALA A 252 -17.20 0.34 7.81
CA ALA A 252 -17.51 1.05 6.59
C ALA A 252 -19.01 1.37 6.49
N ASN A 253 -19.33 2.57 6.04
CA ASN A 253 -20.70 2.98 5.74
C ASN A 253 -21.12 2.41 4.38
N LYS A 254 -22.14 1.55 4.37
CA LYS A 254 -22.67 0.93 3.14
C LYS A 254 -23.47 1.89 2.25
N GLU A 255 -23.87 3.03 2.77
CA GLU A 255 -24.65 4.05 2.06
C GLU A 255 -23.76 5.18 1.52
N ILE A 256 -22.47 5.14 1.83
CA ILE A 256 -21.53 6.15 1.32
C ILE A 256 -21.51 6.09 -0.20
N LEU A 257 -21.56 7.27 -0.83
CA LEU A 257 -21.48 7.42 -2.27
C LEU A 257 -20.03 7.70 -2.66
N THR A 258 -19.58 7.15 -3.78
CA THR A 258 -18.36 7.60 -4.46
C THR A 258 -18.40 9.11 -4.72
N ARG A 259 -17.22 9.67 -4.97
CA ARG A 259 -17.03 11.08 -5.32
C ARG A 259 -16.49 11.23 -6.75
N ALA A 260 -16.46 12.46 -7.24
CA ALA A 260 -15.82 12.77 -8.51
C ALA A 260 -14.29 12.59 -8.38
N GLY A 261 -13.76 11.58 -9.07
CA GLY A 261 -12.32 11.42 -9.32
C GLY A 261 -11.89 12.05 -10.65
N ARG A 262 -10.60 11.98 -10.96
CA ARG A 262 -10.04 12.45 -12.24
C ARG A 262 -10.61 11.72 -13.46
N LEU A 263 -10.90 10.43 -13.35
CA LEU A 263 -11.41 9.60 -14.45
C LEU A 263 -12.94 9.63 -14.54
N ILE A 264 -13.47 10.84 -14.80
CA ILE A 264 -14.92 11.10 -14.92
C ILE A 264 -15.56 10.24 -16.02
N SER A 265 -14.80 9.86 -17.06
CA SER A 265 -15.29 9.05 -18.17
C SER A 265 -15.79 7.65 -17.79
N LEU A 266 -15.39 7.12 -16.63
CA LEU A 266 -15.90 5.85 -16.12
C LEU A 266 -17.26 5.98 -15.43
N ASN A 267 -17.70 7.23 -15.20
CA ASN A 267 -19.03 7.59 -14.74
C ASN A 267 -19.43 6.85 -13.45
N VAL A 268 -18.51 6.80 -12.48
CA VAL A 268 -18.70 6.08 -11.21
C VAL A 268 -19.03 6.98 -10.03
N ASP A 269 -19.17 8.30 -10.23
CA ASP A 269 -19.54 9.25 -9.19
C ASP A 269 -20.97 9.02 -8.69
N GLY A 270 -21.25 9.36 -7.42
CA GLY A 270 -22.59 9.27 -6.84
C GLY A 270 -23.11 7.84 -6.59
N MET A 271 -22.27 6.81 -6.69
CA MET A 271 -22.67 5.41 -6.55
C MET A 271 -22.31 4.85 -5.19
N ASN A 272 -23.26 4.16 -4.56
CA ASN A 272 -22.97 3.30 -3.43
C ASN A 272 -22.37 1.95 -3.91
N PRO A 273 -21.90 1.07 -3.00
CA PRO A 273 -21.34 -0.23 -3.37
C PRO A 273 -22.28 -1.15 -4.17
N LEU A 274 -23.59 -1.09 -3.94
CA LEU A 274 -24.57 -1.91 -4.68
C LEU A 274 -24.67 -1.46 -6.14
N GLN A 275 -24.80 -0.16 -6.37
CA GLN A 275 -24.88 0.46 -7.69
C GLN A 275 -23.57 0.27 -8.46
N LEU A 276 -22.43 0.49 -7.80
CA LEU A 276 -21.11 0.31 -8.40
C LEU A 276 -20.88 -1.14 -8.85
N THR A 277 -21.28 -2.12 -8.04
CA THR A 277 -21.14 -3.54 -8.41
C THR A 277 -22.08 -3.95 -9.54
N ALA A 278 -23.27 -3.34 -9.64
CA ALA A 278 -24.15 -3.50 -10.79
C ALA A 278 -23.51 -2.95 -12.06
N LYS A 279 -23.03 -1.69 -12.03
CA LYS A 279 -22.39 -1.02 -13.17
C LYS A 279 -21.18 -1.78 -13.71
N ARG A 280 -20.34 -2.29 -12.80
CA ARG A 280 -19.17 -3.09 -13.16
C ARG A 280 -19.47 -4.54 -13.53
N GLY A 281 -20.69 -5.03 -13.32
CA GLY A 281 -21.05 -6.44 -13.53
C GLY A 281 -20.43 -7.40 -12.52
N ILE A 282 -20.10 -6.95 -11.29
CA ILE A 282 -19.50 -7.77 -10.23
C ILE A 282 -20.59 -8.57 -9.50
N ARG A 283 -21.04 -9.65 -10.16
CA ARG A 283 -22.18 -10.46 -9.72
C ARG A 283 -22.05 -10.99 -8.29
N ILE A 284 -20.85 -11.44 -7.90
CA ILE A 284 -20.64 -12.12 -6.61
C ILE A 284 -20.89 -11.20 -5.40
N VAL A 285 -20.39 -9.97 -5.45
CA VAL A 285 -20.62 -8.98 -4.39
C VAL A 285 -22.01 -8.38 -4.52
N HIS A 286 -22.46 -8.07 -5.74
CA HIS A 286 -23.81 -7.53 -5.96
C HIS A 286 -24.89 -8.45 -5.37
N GLN A 287 -24.87 -9.75 -5.72
CA GLN A 287 -25.81 -10.73 -5.17
C GLN A 287 -25.66 -10.92 -3.66
N HIS A 288 -24.44 -10.79 -3.14
CA HIS A 288 -24.19 -10.87 -1.70
C HIS A 288 -24.83 -9.68 -0.96
N ILE A 289 -24.64 -8.45 -1.44
CA ILE A 289 -25.27 -7.25 -0.88
C ILE A 289 -26.80 -7.40 -0.94
N MET A 290 -27.35 -7.79 -2.08
CA MET A 290 -28.79 -8.03 -2.26
C MET A 290 -29.35 -9.02 -1.21
N ARG A 291 -28.65 -10.14 -0.99
CA ARG A 291 -29.10 -11.20 -0.07
C ARG A 291 -28.91 -10.84 1.40
N GLN A 292 -27.81 -10.17 1.75
CA GLN A 292 -27.43 -9.95 3.15
C GLN A 292 -27.90 -8.60 3.70
N GLU A 293 -27.97 -7.57 2.86
CA GLU A 293 -28.35 -6.21 3.29
C GLU A 293 -29.81 -5.89 3.00
N LEU A 294 -30.36 -6.40 1.90
CA LEU A 294 -31.68 -5.99 1.40
C LEU A 294 -32.74 -7.07 1.54
N THR A 295 -32.36 -8.34 1.72
CA THR A 295 -33.32 -9.44 1.82
C THR A 295 -33.50 -9.89 3.27
N ARG A 296 -34.75 -9.93 3.74
CA ARG A 296 -35.14 -10.46 5.05
C ARG A 296 -36.11 -11.63 4.88
N VAL A 297 -35.91 -12.70 5.64
CA VAL A 297 -36.91 -13.78 5.75
C VAL A 297 -38.00 -13.34 6.72
N LEU A 298 -39.26 -13.33 6.27
CA LEU A 298 -40.40 -13.00 7.11
C LEU A 298 -40.96 -14.24 7.82
N TRP A 299 -41.14 -15.34 7.08
CA TRP A 299 -41.55 -16.63 7.63
C TRP A 299 -41.21 -17.79 6.68
N VAL A 300 -41.23 -19.00 7.23
CA VAL A 300 -41.02 -20.26 6.53
C VAL A 300 -42.17 -21.22 6.88
N TRP A 301 -42.85 -21.75 5.86
CA TRP A 301 -43.92 -22.75 5.99
C TRP A 301 -43.61 -23.95 5.08
N GLY A 302 -43.01 -25.00 5.65
CA GLY A 302 -42.59 -26.18 4.90
C GLY A 302 -41.67 -25.80 3.72
N PRO A 303 -42.04 -26.08 2.45
CA PRO A 303 -41.24 -25.71 1.28
C PRO A 303 -41.38 -24.23 0.87
N VAL A 304 -42.29 -23.46 1.46
CA VAL A 304 -42.55 -22.05 1.11
C VAL A 304 -41.80 -21.13 2.05
N THR A 305 -41.01 -20.20 1.52
CA THR A 305 -40.35 -19.13 2.29
C THR A 305 -40.79 -17.78 1.74
N GLN A 306 -41.31 -16.90 2.61
CA GLN A 306 -41.58 -15.52 2.23
C GLN A 306 -40.36 -14.64 2.53
N TYR A 307 -39.84 -14.01 1.49
CA TYR A 307 -38.79 -13.00 1.58
C TYR A 307 -39.40 -11.61 1.42
N GLN A 308 -38.83 -10.64 2.14
CA GLN A 308 -39.01 -9.22 1.90
C GLN A 308 -37.70 -8.68 1.33
N ILE A 309 -37.77 -7.99 0.20
CA ILE A 309 -36.61 -7.33 -0.42
C ILE A 309 -36.84 -5.82 -0.29
N ASN A 310 -35.88 -5.13 0.32
CA ASN A 310 -35.85 -3.67 0.35
C ASN A 310 -35.45 -3.14 -1.04
N LEU A 311 -36.26 -2.24 -1.60
CA LEU A 311 -36.07 -1.68 -2.94
C LEU A 311 -35.23 -0.38 -2.97
N VAL A 312 -34.76 0.10 -1.82
CA VAL A 312 -33.91 1.30 -1.74
C VAL A 312 -32.64 1.13 -2.59
N GLY A 313 -32.42 2.06 -3.52
CA GLY A 313 -31.29 2.03 -4.46
C GLY A 313 -31.42 1.01 -5.59
N ILE A 314 -32.53 0.25 -5.64
CA ILE A 314 -32.86 -0.66 -6.75
C ILE A 314 -33.81 0.01 -7.73
N ASP A 315 -34.88 0.59 -7.20
CA ASP A 315 -35.99 1.17 -7.94
C ASP A 315 -36.63 2.29 -7.09
N SER A 316 -36.13 3.51 -7.23
CA SER A 316 -36.55 4.68 -6.47
C SER A 316 -37.54 5.51 -7.29
N SER A 317 -38.65 5.94 -6.69
CA SER A 317 -39.72 6.68 -7.37
C SER A 317 -39.39 8.17 -7.64
N GLY A 318 -38.15 8.50 -7.98
CA GLY A 318 -37.64 9.88 -8.14
C GLY A 318 -36.85 10.10 -9.43
N HIS A 319 -36.29 11.30 -9.62
CA HIS A 319 -35.47 11.66 -10.79
C HIS A 319 -34.01 11.17 -10.69
N GLY A 320 -33.76 10.10 -9.93
CA GLY A 320 -32.40 9.64 -9.61
C GLY A 320 -31.86 8.70 -10.69
N ALA A 321 -30.95 9.19 -11.54
CA ALA A 321 -30.39 8.46 -12.67
C ALA A 321 -29.41 7.30 -12.32
N ALA A 322 -29.41 6.84 -11.06
CA ALA A 322 -28.39 5.96 -10.50
C ALA A 322 -28.95 4.67 -9.89
N ASP A 323 -30.25 4.42 -9.97
CA ASP A 323 -30.82 3.18 -9.45
C ASP A 323 -30.27 1.96 -10.20
N VAL A 324 -30.16 0.82 -9.51
CA VAL A 324 -29.62 -0.42 -10.11
C VAL A 324 -30.37 -0.77 -11.41
N MET A 325 -31.70 -0.65 -11.43
CA MET A 325 -32.49 -0.96 -12.62
C MET A 325 -32.16 -0.06 -13.81
N GLU A 326 -31.87 1.22 -13.56
CA GLU A 326 -31.46 2.15 -14.61
C GLU A 326 -30.05 1.85 -15.09
N ILE A 327 -29.10 1.65 -14.18
CA ILE A 327 -27.69 1.31 -14.48
C ILE A 327 -27.57 0.05 -15.34
N LEU A 328 -28.42 -0.95 -15.11
CA LEU A 328 -28.40 -2.19 -15.88
C LEU A 328 -28.84 -2.02 -17.34
N ILE A 329 -29.66 -1.00 -17.64
CA ILE A 329 -30.23 -0.76 -18.96
C ILE A 329 -29.49 0.38 -19.69
N ARG A 330 -29.08 1.41 -18.94
CA ARG A 330 -28.48 2.65 -19.44
C ARG A 330 -27.02 2.74 -19.02
N GLN A 331 -26.11 2.71 -20.00
CA GLN A 331 -24.67 2.82 -19.74
C GLN A 331 -24.25 4.23 -19.26
N ASP A 332 -25.07 5.25 -19.56
CA ASP A 332 -24.89 6.64 -19.14
C ASP A 332 -25.48 6.96 -17.76
N ALA A 333 -26.16 6.02 -17.12
CA ALA A 333 -26.74 6.18 -15.78
C ALA A 333 -25.65 6.36 -14.71
N SER A 334 -25.77 7.45 -13.94
CA SER A 334 -24.93 7.88 -12.82
C SER A 334 -25.64 8.94 -12.00
#